data_AF-A0A4Y2B0A4-F1
#
_entry.id   AF-A0A4Y2B0A4-F1
#
_cell.length_a   1.000
_cell.length_b   1.000
_cell.length_c   1.000
_cell.angle_alpha   90.00
_cell.angle_beta   90.00
_cell.angle_gamma   90.00
#
_symmetry.space_group_name_H-M   'P 1'
#
loop_
_entity.id
_entity.type
_entity.pdbx_description
1 polymer ?
#
loop_
_entity_poly.entity_id
_entity_poly.type
_entity_poly.pdbx_seq_one_letter_code
_entity_poly.pdbx_strand_id
1 'polypeptide(L)'
;MELQFQQYRLGDATTVFMAAVTAIQKAIDYVIASGLVSVGIVTDSRSTLQTLESVIDRRAIIVDIRTKLQTYRGNILSYWVKAHKGRWGNERADFLAKSSTEKRLNRC
;
A
#
# COMPACT_ATOMS: atom_id res chain seq x y z
N MET A 1 -13.82 11.02 9.18
CA MET A 1 -14.67 9.88 8.77
C MET A 1 -13.87 9.07 7.77
N GLU A 2 -13.46 7.86 8.13
CA GLU A 2 -12.90 6.89 7.18
C GLU A 2 -14.08 6.29 6.40
N LEU A 3 -14.03 6.35 5.07
CA LEU A 3 -15.13 5.87 4.22
C LEU A 3 -14.99 4.37 3.93
N GLN A 4 -13.76 3.84 3.85
CA GLN A 4 -13.50 2.45 3.51
C GLN A 4 -12.08 2.02 3.94
N PHE A 5 -11.93 0.79 4.45
CA PHE A 5 -10.62 0.19 4.73
C PHE A 5 -10.57 -1.25 4.19
N GLN A 6 -9.39 -1.69 3.80
CA GLN A 6 -9.14 -3.08 3.36
C GLN A 6 -7.89 -3.62 4.06
N GLN A 7 -7.96 -4.89 4.47
CA GLN A 7 -6.85 -5.61 5.09
C GLN A 7 -6.58 -6.89 4.31
N TYR A 8 -5.30 -7.19 4.08
CA TYR A 8 -4.88 -8.39 3.39
C TYR A 8 -3.85 -9.12 4.23
N ARG A 9 -4.10 -10.41 4.51
CA ARG A 9 -3.09 -11.27 5.13
C ARG A 9 -2.12 -11.74 4.05
N LEU A 10 -0.84 -11.49 4.25
CA LEU A 10 0.23 -12.02 3.42
C LEU A 10 0.84 -13.26 4.08
N GLY A 11 1.60 -14.05 3.31
CA GLY A 11 2.26 -15.24 3.84
C GLY A 11 3.26 -14.90 4.94
N ASP A 12 3.45 -15.80 5.91
CA ASP A 12 4.25 -15.54 7.11
C ASP A 12 5.73 -15.23 6.81
N ALA A 13 6.23 -15.57 5.62
CA ALA A 13 7.58 -15.26 5.14
C ALA A 13 7.71 -13.88 4.42
N THR A 14 6.63 -13.09 4.39
CA THR A 14 6.61 -11.80 3.66
C THR A 14 7.33 -10.73 4.46
N THR A 15 8.27 -10.02 3.84
CA THR A 15 8.97 -8.91 4.49
C THR A 15 8.06 -7.68 4.62
N VAL A 16 8.31 -6.83 5.62
CA VAL A 16 7.59 -5.56 5.80
C VAL A 16 7.63 -4.70 4.52
N PHE A 17 8.76 -4.71 3.82
CA PHE A 17 8.91 -4.04 2.54
C PHE A 17 7.95 -4.59 1.47
N MET A 18 7.90 -5.92 1.30
CA MET A 18 7.00 -6.53 0.32
C MET A 18 5.53 -6.31 0.70
N ALA A 19 5.20 -6.32 2.00
CA ALA A 19 3.87 -5.99 2.46
C ALA A 19 3.45 -4.55 2.09
N ALA A 20 4.33 -3.58 2.28
CA ALA A 20 4.09 -2.19 1.90
C ALA A 20 3.93 -2.04 0.37
N VAL A 21 4.78 -2.70 -0.43
CA VAL A 21 4.65 -2.69 -1.91
C VAL A 21 3.31 -3.28 -2.35
N THR A 22 2.91 -4.42 -1.78
CA THR A 22 1.62 -5.06 -2.09
C THR A 22 0.44 -4.19 -1.66
N ALA A 23 0.52 -3.51 -0.52
CA ALA A 23 -0.52 -2.58 -0.09
C ALA A 23 -0.73 -1.44 -1.10
N ILE A 24 0.36 -0.85 -1.63
CA ILE A 24 0.27 0.19 -2.66
C ILE A 24 -0.30 -0.38 -3.96
N GLN A 25 0.11 -1.58 -4.39
CA GLN A 25 -0.46 -2.23 -5.56
C GLN A 25 -1.98 -2.37 -5.45
N LYS A 26 -2.48 -2.85 -4.29
CA LYS A 26 -3.91 -3.00 -4.04
C LYS A 26 -4.65 -1.67 -4.01
N ALA A 27 -4.04 -0.63 -3.44
CA ALA A 27 -4.60 0.71 -3.46
C ALA A 27 -4.75 1.23 -4.89
N ILE A 28 -3.74 1.05 -5.75
CA ILE A 28 -3.79 1.44 -7.17
C ILE A 28 -4.85 0.64 -7.92
N ASP A 29 -4.90 -0.69 -7.72
CA ASP A 29 -5.93 -1.54 -8.32
C ASP A 29 -7.34 -1.06 -7.97
N TYR A 30 -7.55 -0.67 -6.71
CA TYR A 30 -8.82 -0.13 -6.25
C TYR A 30 -9.17 1.21 -6.91
N VAL A 31 -8.19 2.11 -7.03
CA VAL A 31 -8.35 3.42 -7.69
C VAL A 31 -8.73 3.27 -9.16
N ILE A 32 -8.06 2.35 -9.87
CA ILE A 32 -8.34 2.03 -11.27
C ILE A 32 -9.75 1.42 -11.39
N ALA A 33 -10.08 0.43 -10.57
CA ALA A 33 -11.38 -0.24 -10.59
C ALA A 33 -12.54 0.70 -10.25
N SER A 34 -12.30 1.67 -9.36
CA SER A 34 -13.29 2.67 -8.94
C SER A 34 -13.45 3.82 -9.94
N GLY A 35 -12.57 3.92 -10.95
CA GLY A 35 -12.62 4.99 -11.95
C GLY A 35 -12.42 6.39 -11.37
N LEU A 36 -11.73 6.52 -10.24
CA LEU A 36 -11.41 7.81 -9.65
C LEU A 36 -10.54 8.62 -10.63
N VAL A 37 -10.49 9.95 -10.49
CA VAL A 37 -9.72 10.81 -11.42
C VAL A 37 -8.48 11.40 -10.75
N SER A 38 -8.55 11.66 -9.45
CA SER A 38 -7.40 12.16 -8.67
C SER A 38 -7.38 11.53 -7.29
N VAL A 39 -6.29 10.87 -6.94
CA VAL A 39 -6.13 10.16 -5.68
C VAL A 39 -4.74 10.40 -5.10
N GLY A 40 -4.70 10.72 -3.80
CA GLY A 40 -3.47 10.78 -3.02
C GLY A 40 -3.26 9.48 -2.25
N ILE A 41 -2.22 8.73 -2.57
CA ILE A 41 -1.77 7.57 -1.79
C ILE A 41 -0.81 8.05 -0.72
N VAL A 42 -1.15 7.81 0.55
CA VAL A 42 -0.29 8.15 1.68
C VAL A 42 0.34 6.86 2.21
N THR A 43 1.67 6.84 2.30
CA THR A 43 2.41 5.71 2.87
C THR A 43 3.45 6.19 3.87
N ASP A 44 3.68 5.37 4.90
CA ASP A 44 4.71 5.56 5.90
C ASP A 44 6.08 4.98 5.47
N SER A 45 6.08 4.12 4.46
CA SER A 45 7.27 3.47 3.92
C SER A 45 7.95 4.32 2.84
N ARG A 46 8.91 5.15 3.27
CA ARG A 46 9.75 5.94 2.35
C ARG A 46 10.50 5.07 1.35
N SER A 47 10.99 3.91 1.78
CA SER A 47 11.70 2.96 0.92
C SER A 47 10.83 2.46 -0.22
N THR A 48 9.54 2.24 0.02
CA THR A 48 8.62 1.76 -1.01
C THR A 48 8.42 2.82 -2.10
N LEU A 49 8.26 4.08 -1.72
CA LEU A 49 8.17 5.19 -2.70
C LEU A 49 9.44 5.32 -3.52
N GLN A 50 10.60 5.29 -2.88
CA GLN A 50 11.89 5.34 -3.58
C GLN A 50 12.03 4.18 -4.57
N THR A 51 11.62 2.96 -4.21
CA THR A 51 11.64 1.83 -5.14
C THR A 51 10.67 2.03 -6.32
N LEU A 52 9.49 2.59 -6.10
CA LEU A 52 8.54 2.87 -7.18
C LEU A 52 9.11 3.90 -8.18
N GLU A 53 9.78 4.93 -7.68
CA GLU A 53 10.48 5.93 -8.50
C GLU A 53 11.75 5.37 -9.19
N SER A 54 12.30 4.25 -8.68
CA SER A 54 13.69 3.87 -8.94
C SER A 54 14.09 3.45 -10.36
N VAL A 55 13.29 3.15 -11.37
CA VAL A 55 13.70 2.57 -12.70
C VAL A 55 14.51 1.24 -12.67
N ILE A 56 15.49 1.05 -11.78
CA ILE A 56 16.43 -0.08 -11.73
C ILE A 56 15.78 -1.34 -11.16
N ASP A 57 14.81 -1.21 -10.25
CA ASP A 57 14.16 -2.38 -9.65
C ASP A 57 13.31 -3.15 -10.69
N ARG A 58 13.68 -4.41 -10.93
CA ARG A 58 13.11 -5.33 -11.93
C ARG A 58 12.12 -6.34 -11.33
N ARG A 59 11.77 -6.23 -10.04
CA ARG A 59 10.77 -7.11 -9.43
C ARG A 59 9.44 -6.96 -10.18
N ALA A 60 8.83 -8.07 -10.55
CA ALA A 60 7.60 -8.10 -11.35
C ALA A 60 6.48 -7.21 -10.76
N ILE A 61 6.34 -7.18 -9.44
CA ILE A 61 5.36 -6.34 -8.74
C ILE A 61 5.61 -4.83 -8.94
N ILE A 62 6.88 -4.40 -8.99
CA ILE A 62 7.24 -2.99 -9.19
C ILE A 62 6.99 -2.59 -10.64
N VAL A 63 7.33 -3.47 -11.58
CA VAL A 63 7.05 -3.26 -13.01
C VAL A 63 5.54 -3.17 -13.25
N ASP A 64 4.74 -4.07 -12.67
CA ASP A 64 3.28 -4.03 -12.77
C ASP A 64 2.70 -2.72 -12.24
N ILE A 65 3.13 -2.28 -11.05
CA ILE A 65 2.69 -1.01 -10.48
C ILE A 65 3.03 0.16 -11.40
N ARG A 66 4.26 0.21 -11.94
CA ARG A 66 4.67 1.28 -12.86
C ARG A 66 3.86 1.29 -14.14
N THR A 67 3.66 0.13 -14.76
CA THR A 67 2.84 0.00 -15.97
C THR A 67 1.42 0.49 -15.71
N LYS A 68 0.82 0.15 -14.56
CA LYS A 68 -0.50 0.66 -14.14
C LYS A 68 -0.50 2.17 -13.97
N LEU A 69 0.49 2.74 -13.30
CA LEU A 69 0.62 4.19 -13.14
C LEU A 69 0.79 4.91 -14.47
N GLN A 70 1.53 4.35 -15.43
CA GLN A 70 1.73 4.93 -16.76
C GLN A 70 0.48 4.80 -17.65
N THR A 71 -0.26 3.71 -17.54
CA THR A 71 -1.45 3.46 -18.37
C THR A 71 -2.68 4.20 -17.84
N TYR A 72 -2.68 4.52 -16.55
CA TYR A 72 -3.79 5.21 -15.90
C TYR A 72 -3.82 6.70 -16.28
N ARG A 73 -4.97 7.15 -16.79
CA ARG A 73 -5.17 8.53 -17.27
C ARG A 73 -5.50 9.53 -16.15
N GLY A 74 -5.69 9.06 -14.93
CA GLY A 74 -5.94 9.93 -13.77
C GLY A 74 -4.63 10.37 -13.10
N ASN A 75 -4.76 11.21 -12.08
CA ASN A 75 -3.63 11.72 -11.31
C ASN A 75 -3.50 10.96 -9.98
N ILE A 76 -2.51 10.07 -9.90
CA ILE A 76 -2.15 9.39 -8.66
C ILE A 76 -0.93 10.09 -8.07
N LEU A 77 -1.15 10.82 -6.98
CA LEU A 77 -0.09 11.46 -6.21
C LEU A 77 0.29 10.54 -5.07
N SER A 78 1.59 10.43 -4.78
CA SER A 78 2.07 9.64 -3.66
C SER A 78 2.75 10.54 -2.65
N TYR A 79 2.41 10.37 -1.37
CA TYR A 79 2.91 11.18 -0.27
C TYR A 79 3.52 10.29 0.79
N TRP A 80 4.72 10.67 1.23
CA TRP A 80 5.34 10.08 2.40
C TRP A 80 4.91 10.81 3.67
N VAL A 81 4.51 10.05 4.68
CA VAL A 81 4.22 10.57 6.01
C VAL A 81 5.06 9.81 7.02
N LYS A 82 5.70 10.53 7.96
CA LYS A 82 6.44 9.85 9.02
C LYS A 82 5.44 9.14 9.95
N ALA A 83 5.63 7.83 10.15
CA ALA A 83 4.89 7.06 11.14
C ALA A 83 5.00 7.69 12.55
N HIS A 84 3.96 7.50 13.38
CA HIS A 84 3.93 7.92 14.79
C HIS A 84 4.02 9.44 15.06
N LYS A 85 3.44 10.27 14.18
CA LYS A 85 3.26 11.72 14.40
C LYS A 85 1.81 12.13 14.75
N GLY A 86 0.98 11.23 15.28
CA GLY A 86 -0.39 11.58 15.70
C GLY A 86 -1.38 11.80 14.57
N ARG A 87 -1.08 11.31 13.35
CA ARG A 87 -2.06 11.35 12.23
C ARG A 87 -2.97 10.13 12.33
N TRP A 88 -4.23 10.38 12.65
CA TRP A 88 -5.24 9.36 12.91
C TRP A 88 -5.29 8.22 11.86
N GLY A 89 -5.24 8.54 10.57
CA GLY A 89 -5.24 7.53 9.49
C GLY A 89 -3.99 6.65 9.45
N ASN A 90 -2.82 7.15 9.87
CA ASN A 90 -1.59 6.35 9.93
C ASN A 90 -1.64 5.35 11.09
N GLU A 91 -2.06 5.82 12.28
CA GLU A 91 -2.18 4.96 13.47
C GLU A 91 -3.25 3.88 13.26
N ARG A 92 -4.32 4.22 12.53
CA ARG A 92 -5.32 3.25 12.11
C ARG A 92 -4.71 2.21 11.18
N ALA A 93 -3.98 2.61 10.14
CA ALA A 93 -3.31 1.67 9.23
C ALA A 93 -2.33 0.73 9.98
N ASP A 94 -1.55 1.25 10.93
CA ASP A 94 -0.65 0.46 11.78
C ASP A 94 -1.41 -0.55 12.65
N PHE A 95 -2.53 -0.12 13.25
CA PHE A 95 -3.39 -1.00 14.03
C PHE A 95 -3.95 -2.13 13.16
N LEU A 96 -4.46 -1.80 11.97
CA LEU A 96 -5.03 -2.77 11.03
C LEU A 96 -3.97 -3.78 10.55
N ALA A 97 -2.73 -3.34 10.31
CA ALA A 97 -1.62 -4.21 9.95
C ALA A 97 -1.28 -5.21 11.06
N LYS A 98 -1.19 -4.74 12.32
CA LYS A 98 -0.95 -5.60 13.49
C LYS A 98 -2.06 -6.63 13.70
N SER A 99 -3.32 -6.22 13.58
CA SER A 99 -4.46 -7.15 13.70
C SER A 99 -4.48 -8.23 12.61
N SER A 100 -3.89 -7.95 11.44
CA SER A 100 -3.82 -8.90 10.34
C SER A 100 -2.76 -9.98 10.56
N THR A 101 -1.69 -9.67 11.30
CA THR A 101 -0.64 -10.63 11.69
C THR A 101 -1.08 -11.57 12.83
N GLU A 102 -2.03 -11.16 13.68
CA GLU A 102 -2.46 -11.92 14.87
C GLU A 102 -3.50 -13.01 14.60
N LYS A 103 -4.05 -13.14 13.37
CA LYS A 103 -4.98 -14.24 13.04
C LYS A 103 -4.28 -15.59 12.84
N ARG A 104 -3.61 -16.08 13.88
CA ARG A 104 -3.62 -17.50 14.24
C ARG A 104 -4.69 -17.68 15.32
N LEU A 105 -5.96 -17.78 14.93
CA LEU A 105 -6.92 -18.47 15.79
C LEU A 105 -6.81 -19.96 15.47
N ASN A 106 -6.17 -20.68 16.38
CA ASN A 106 -6.36 -22.08 16.73
C ASN A 106 -7.12 -22.93 15.70
N ARG A 107 -6.37 -23.70 14.90
CA ARG A 107 -6.87 -24.99 14.43
C ARG A 107 -6.81 -25.94 15.61
N CYS A 108 -7.97 -26.18 16.23
CA CYS A 108 -8.24 -27.47 16.87
C CYS A 108 -8.35 -28.54 15.79
#